data_AF-A0AAE3QJ01-F1
#
_entry.id   AF-A0AAE3QJ01-F1
#
_cell.length_a   1.000
_cell.length_b   1.000
_cell.length_c   1.000
_cell.angle_alpha   90.00
_cell.angle_beta   90.00
_cell.angle_gamma   90.00
#
_symmetry.space_group_name_H-M   'P 1'
#
loop_
_entity.id
_entity.type
_entity.pdbx_description
1 polymer ?
#
loop_
_entity_poly.entity_id
_entity_poly.type
_entity_poly.pdbx_seq_one_letter_code
_entity_poly.pdbx_strand_id
1 'polypeptide(L)'
;MKLNMWHPRWNDQSLMLKHNLRDDRMIGVLPDREWRESEDIPKFRIIGKGNKIRLIHLKRGWLKRVEKYADTDRLNRIARRKDSNRPANLLIDRDGKPLTPGALYKAFVRANRKINAPFEITPHVLRHIFACRFLQVAIEVEARRAGLEIDDLTRRQIEDYAELPLESLALELGHASVETTRIYVEMLITSWLAPRYHNAWNSVLDAVE
;
A
#
# COMPACT_ATOMS: atom_id res chain seq x y z
N MET A 1 -20.36 18.32 4.31
CA MET A 1 -19.33 19.35 4.07
C MET A 1 -18.72 19.14 2.69
N LYS A 2 -18.89 20.06 1.73
CA LYS A 2 -18.17 20.01 0.45
C LYS A 2 -16.73 20.47 0.71
N LEU A 3 -15.77 19.55 0.63
CA LEU A 3 -14.36 19.92 0.63
C LEU A 3 -14.07 20.64 -0.69
N ASN A 4 -13.84 21.96 -0.62
CA ASN A 4 -13.31 22.72 -1.75
C ASN A 4 -11.85 22.29 -1.98
N MET A 5 -11.68 21.20 -2.74
CA MET A 5 -10.39 20.66 -3.10
C MET A 5 -9.67 21.63 -4.05
N TRP A 6 -8.83 22.49 -3.47
CA TRP A 6 -7.85 23.25 -4.22
C TRP A 6 -6.83 22.29 -4.83
N HIS A 7 -6.77 22.22 -6.16
CA HIS A 7 -5.73 21.49 -6.87
C HIS A 7 -4.55 22.43 -7.11
N PRO A 8 -3.34 22.15 -6.57
CA PRO A 8 -2.17 22.96 -6.84
C PRO A 8 -1.87 22.96 -8.34
N ARG A 9 -1.84 24.15 -8.95
CA ARG A 9 -1.19 24.34 -10.25
C ARG A 9 0.30 24.47 -9.96
N TRP A 10 1.07 23.48 -10.39
CA TRP A 10 2.53 23.57 -10.29
C TRP A 10 2.98 24.58 -11.33
N ASN A 11 3.57 25.68 -10.86
CA ASN A 11 4.18 26.67 -11.73
C ASN A 11 5.54 26.14 -12.23
N ASP A 12 6.14 26.85 -13.18
CA ASP A 12 7.42 26.43 -13.78
C ASP A 12 8.64 26.60 -12.85
N GLN A 13 8.41 27.05 -11.61
CA GLN A 13 9.41 27.14 -10.55
C GLN A 13 9.56 25.79 -9.83
N SER A 14 10.77 25.50 -9.36
CA SER A 14 11.15 24.17 -8.86
C SER A 14 10.38 23.77 -7.60
N LEU A 15 9.37 22.90 -7.75
CA LEU A 15 8.79 21.98 -6.74
C LEU A 15 8.55 22.52 -5.31
N MET A 16 8.18 23.80 -5.13
CA MET A 16 7.98 24.41 -3.80
C MET A 16 6.57 24.17 -3.21
N LEU A 17 6.13 22.91 -3.14
CA LEU A 17 5.05 22.50 -2.22
C LEU A 17 5.69 21.74 -1.05
N LYS A 18 6.02 22.46 0.02
CA LYS A 18 6.60 21.85 1.22
C LYS A 18 5.61 20.84 1.82
N HIS A 19 6.05 19.61 2.01
CA HIS A 19 5.20 18.56 2.54
C HIS A 19 4.77 18.89 3.98
N ASN A 20 3.47 18.82 4.25
CA ASN A 20 2.92 19.05 5.58
C ASN A 20 1.75 18.11 5.85
N LEU A 21 1.86 17.33 6.92
CA LEU A 21 0.81 16.39 7.36
C LEU A 21 -0.37 17.08 8.06
N ARG A 22 -0.24 18.35 8.44
CA ARG A 22 -1.26 19.16 9.13
C ARG A 22 -1.98 20.17 8.22
N ASP A 23 -1.62 20.26 6.95
CA ASP A 23 -2.21 21.21 5.98
C ASP A 23 -2.91 20.47 4.85
N ASP A 24 -4.24 20.46 4.82
CA ASP A 24 -5.02 19.70 3.82
C ASP A 24 -4.80 20.14 2.36
N ARG A 25 -4.22 21.32 2.12
CA ARG A 25 -3.80 21.74 0.77
C ARG A 25 -2.65 20.88 0.22
N MET A 26 -1.89 20.23 1.09
CA MET A 26 -0.75 19.36 0.75
C MET A 26 -1.14 17.88 0.58
N ILE A 27 -2.43 17.52 0.60
CA ILE A 27 -2.86 16.16 0.32
C ILE A 27 -2.53 15.81 -1.14
N GLY A 28 -1.84 14.68 -1.36
CA GLY A 28 -1.30 14.28 -2.66
C GLY A 28 0.10 14.83 -2.98
N VAL A 29 0.72 15.63 -2.10
CA VAL A 29 2.12 16.08 -2.22
C VAL A 29 3.04 15.06 -1.54
N LEU A 30 4.10 14.63 -2.24
CA LEU A 30 5.08 13.67 -1.71
C LEU A 30 5.92 14.29 -0.58
N PRO A 31 6.48 13.48 0.35
CA PRO A 31 7.40 13.98 1.37
C PRO A 31 8.69 14.56 0.77
N ASP A 32 9.17 15.65 1.37
CA ASP A 32 10.42 16.32 1.03
C ASP A 32 11.64 15.41 1.26
N ARG A 33 12.72 15.62 0.49
CA ARG A 33 13.89 14.71 0.43
C ARG A 33 14.64 14.52 1.77
N GLU A 34 14.32 15.31 2.78
CA GLU A 34 14.76 15.17 4.19
C GLU A 34 14.53 13.75 4.75
N TRP A 35 13.56 12.99 4.21
CA TRP A 35 13.37 11.57 4.57
C TRP A 35 14.59 10.67 4.31
N ARG A 36 15.57 11.12 3.52
CA ARG A 36 16.83 10.42 3.29
C ARG A 36 17.71 10.36 4.54
N GLU A 37 17.56 11.33 5.45
CA GLU A 37 18.39 11.51 6.63
C GLU A 37 17.67 11.08 7.92
N SER A 38 16.35 11.24 7.99
CA SER A 38 15.53 10.73 9.12
C SER A 38 15.46 9.20 9.14
N GLU A 39 15.39 8.59 10.33
CA GLU A 39 15.07 7.16 10.48
C GLU A 39 13.57 6.86 10.28
N ASP A 40 12.70 7.86 10.46
CA ASP A 40 11.24 7.72 10.40
C ASP A 40 10.76 7.23 9.03
N ILE A 41 9.67 6.46 9.05
CA ILE A 41 8.98 6.06 7.83
C ILE A 41 8.15 7.25 7.31
N PRO A 42 8.45 7.78 6.10
CA PRO A 42 7.76 8.96 5.59
C PRO A 42 6.29 8.69 5.35
N LYS A 43 5.45 9.67 5.67
CA LYS A 43 3.99 9.53 5.57
C LYS A 43 3.48 10.37 4.41
N PHE A 44 2.41 9.91 3.77
CA PHE A 44 1.79 10.54 2.62
C PHE A 44 0.27 10.51 2.78
N ARG A 45 -0.41 11.59 2.41
CA ARG A 45 -1.87 11.68 2.53
C ARG A 45 -2.55 11.62 1.16
N ILE A 46 -3.62 10.84 1.06
CA ILE A 46 -4.48 10.79 -0.13
C ILE A 46 -5.96 10.98 0.25
N ILE A 47 -6.76 11.46 -0.69
CA ILE A 47 -8.23 11.44 -0.60
C ILE A 47 -8.71 10.13 -1.25
N GLY A 48 -9.42 9.30 -0.50
CA GLY A 48 -10.03 8.06 -1.01
C GLY A 48 -11.56 8.11 -1.10
N LYS A 49 -12.18 6.94 -1.27
CA LYS A 49 -13.64 6.79 -1.37
C LYS A 49 -14.34 7.48 -0.19
N GLY A 50 -15.40 8.23 -0.50
CA GLY A 50 -16.17 9.00 0.49
C GLY A 50 -15.46 10.25 1.02
N ASN A 51 -14.50 10.79 0.26
CA ASN A 51 -13.64 11.93 0.65
C ASN A 51 -12.86 11.73 1.96
N LYS A 52 -12.65 10.47 2.38
CA LYS A 52 -11.85 10.16 3.56
C LYS A 52 -10.36 10.34 3.26
N ILE A 53 -9.70 11.19 4.04
CA ILE A 53 -8.25 11.32 4.05
C ILE A 53 -7.65 10.01 4.60
N ARG A 54 -6.62 9.49 3.95
CA ARG A 54 -5.85 8.32 4.38
C ARG A 54 -4.40 8.70 4.55
N LEU A 55 -3.80 8.29 5.65
CA LEU A 55 -2.37 8.40 5.91
C LEU A 55 -1.71 7.07 5.51
N ILE A 56 -0.67 7.11 4.68
CA ILE A 56 0.01 5.92 4.16
C ILE A 56 1.50 6.04 4.49
N HIS A 57 2.09 4.99 5.03
CA HIS A 57 3.53 4.91 5.24
C HIS A 57 4.25 4.49 3.95
N LEU A 58 5.17 5.32 3.47
CA LEU A 58 5.89 5.10 2.23
C LEU A 58 7.23 4.42 2.50
N LYS A 59 7.44 3.23 1.94
CA LYS A 59 8.73 2.53 2.02
C LYS A 59 9.82 3.39 1.35
N ARG A 60 10.93 3.64 2.05
CA ARG A 60 12.07 4.44 1.56
C ARG A 60 12.61 3.94 0.21
N GLY A 61 12.60 2.62 -0.02
CA GLY A 61 12.95 2.02 -1.33
C GLY A 61 11.96 2.30 -2.47
N TRP A 62 10.68 2.58 -2.18
CA TRP A 62 9.71 3.06 -3.17
C TRP A 62 9.95 4.53 -3.49
N LEU A 63 10.19 5.37 -2.47
CA LEU A 63 10.54 6.78 -2.64
C LEU A 63 11.80 6.95 -3.51
N LYS A 64 12.88 6.17 -3.28
CA LYS A 64 14.08 6.16 -4.16
C LYS A 64 13.73 5.88 -5.64
N ARG A 65 12.77 5.00 -5.92
CA ARG A 65 12.32 4.71 -7.30
C ARG A 65 11.48 5.83 -7.90
N VAL A 66 10.64 6.46 -7.08
CA VAL A 66 9.82 7.62 -7.47
C VAL A 66 10.70 8.84 -7.76
N GLU A 67 11.69 9.13 -6.91
CA GLU A 67 12.69 10.17 -7.17
C GLU A 67 13.47 9.89 -8.45
N LYS A 68 13.97 8.67 -8.66
CA LYS A 68 14.66 8.31 -9.91
C LYS A 68 13.77 8.59 -11.12
N TYR A 69 12.51 8.12 -11.11
CA TYR A 69 11.56 8.40 -12.18
C TYR A 69 11.30 9.92 -12.37
N ALA A 70 11.17 10.67 -11.28
CA ALA A 70 10.95 12.12 -11.32
C ALA A 70 12.14 12.87 -11.93
N ASP A 71 13.36 12.49 -11.54
CA ASP A 71 14.61 13.15 -11.91
C ASP A 71 15.18 12.66 -13.26
N THR A 72 14.75 11.50 -13.79
CA THR A 72 15.16 10.99 -15.11
C THR A 72 14.01 10.98 -16.12
N ASP A 73 13.15 9.97 -16.07
CA ASP A 73 12.15 9.69 -17.10
C ASP A 73 11.12 10.80 -17.25
N ARG A 74 10.70 11.39 -16.12
CA ARG A 74 9.70 12.45 -16.10
C ARG A 74 10.26 13.75 -16.68
N LEU A 75 11.43 14.20 -16.22
CA LEU A 75 12.09 15.39 -16.77
C LEU A 75 12.36 15.24 -18.27
N ASN A 76 12.91 14.10 -18.71
CA ASN A 76 13.20 13.83 -20.12
C ASN A 76 11.95 13.87 -21.03
N ARG A 77 10.77 13.50 -20.52
CA ARG A 77 9.51 13.58 -21.27
C ARG A 77 8.91 14.98 -21.26
N ILE A 78 9.01 15.71 -20.14
CA ILE A 78 8.56 17.10 -20.05
C ILE A 78 9.41 18.00 -20.97
N ALA A 79 10.73 17.79 -21.02
CA ALA A 79 11.63 18.54 -21.89
C ALA A 79 11.35 18.38 -23.41
N ARG A 80 10.61 17.35 -23.82
CA ARG A 80 10.18 17.13 -25.22
C ARG A 80 8.87 17.82 -25.57
N ARG A 81 8.17 18.40 -24.59
CA ARG A 81 6.92 19.14 -24.83
C ARG A 81 7.22 20.49 -25.48
N LYS A 82 6.36 20.88 -26.42
CA LYS A 82 6.42 22.19 -27.09
C LYS A 82 5.65 23.27 -26.34
N ASP A 83 4.76 22.89 -25.42
CA ASP A 83 3.99 23.81 -24.59
C ASP A 83 4.67 24.04 -23.24
N SER A 84 4.62 25.28 -22.75
CA SER A 84 5.22 25.67 -21.47
C SER A 84 4.51 25.08 -20.26
N ASN A 85 3.24 24.70 -20.37
CA ASN A 85 2.41 24.27 -19.25
C ASN A 85 2.78 22.85 -18.75
N ARG A 86 3.65 22.79 -17.73
CA ARG A 86 4.12 21.54 -17.12
C ARG A 86 3.01 20.87 -16.30
N PRO A 87 2.83 19.54 -16.41
CA PRO A 87 1.78 18.85 -15.67
C PRO A 87 2.08 18.78 -14.17
N ALA A 88 1.05 19.04 -13.38
CA ALA A 88 1.05 18.86 -11.92
C ALA A 88 1.32 17.41 -11.47
N ASN A 89 0.84 16.45 -12.25
CA ASN A 89 0.80 15.05 -11.85
C ASN A 89 2.21 14.45 -11.81
N LEU A 90 2.51 13.69 -10.76
CA LEU A 90 3.73 12.89 -10.67
C LEU A 90 3.84 11.97 -11.89
N LEU A 91 2.84 11.12 -12.10
CA LEU A 91 2.79 10.16 -13.19
C LEU A 91 2.31 10.81 -14.50
N ILE A 92 3.14 10.69 -15.53
CA ILE A 92 2.87 11.14 -16.89
C ILE A 92 3.02 10.01 -17.90
N ASP A 93 2.34 10.14 -19.04
CA ASP A 93 2.41 9.22 -20.17
C ASP A 93 3.72 9.37 -20.97
N ARG A 94 3.76 8.84 -22.20
CA ARG A 94 4.96 8.89 -23.06
C ARG A 94 5.19 10.27 -23.68
N ASP A 95 4.12 11.05 -23.84
CA ASP A 95 4.07 12.36 -24.51
C ASP A 95 4.18 13.51 -23.50
N GLY A 96 4.46 13.19 -22.23
CA GLY A 96 4.60 14.15 -21.15
C GLY A 96 3.27 14.65 -20.57
N LYS A 97 2.13 14.03 -20.90
CA LYS A 97 0.80 14.46 -20.42
C LYS A 97 0.42 13.71 -19.13
N PRO A 98 -0.49 14.25 -18.29
CA PRO A 98 -0.99 13.56 -17.10
C PRO A 98 -1.48 12.14 -17.41
N LEU A 99 -1.04 11.15 -16.64
CA LEU A 99 -1.46 9.76 -16.86
C LEU A 99 -2.95 9.60 -16.51
N THR A 100 -3.75 9.12 -17.46
CA THR A 100 -5.19 8.90 -17.24
C THR A 100 -5.47 7.61 -16.45
N PRO A 101 -6.59 7.50 -15.72
CA PRO A 101 -6.99 6.26 -15.05
C PRO A 101 -7.07 5.06 -16.00
N GLY A 102 -7.57 5.27 -17.22
CA GLY A 102 -7.61 4.23 -18.25
C GLY A 102 -6.22 3.80 -18.75
N ALA A 103 -5.25 4.71 -18.83
CA ALA A 103 -3.86 4.36 -19.16
C ALA A 103 -3.19 3.56 -18.03
N LEU A 104 -3.48 3.89 -16.77
CA LEU A 104 -3.04 3.14 -15.60
C LEU A 104 -3.67 1.73 -15.57
N TYR A 105 -4.99 1.60 -15.81
CA TYR A 105 -5.65 0.30 -15.91
C TYR A 105 -5.05 -0.58 -17.02
N LYS A 106 -4.83 0.00 -18.22
CA LYS A 106 -4.12 -0.69 -19.31
C LYS A 106 -2.70 -1.12 -18.93
N ALA A 107 -2.03 -0.42 -18.01
CA ALA A 107 -0.73 -0.85 -17.48
C ALA A 107 -0.85 -2.09 -16.58
N PHE A 108 -1.84 -2.16 -15.70
CA PHE A 108 -2.14 -3.36 -14.91
C PHE A 108 -2.50 -4.56 -15.80
N VAL A 109 -3.38 -4.39 -16.79
CA VAL A 109 -3.72 -5.48 -17.75
C VAL A 109 -2.47 -5.99 -18.49
N ARG A 110 -1.55 -5.11 -18.90
CA ARG A 110 -0.27 -5.52 -19.51
C ARG A 110 0.66 -6.24 -18.53
N ALA A 111 0.61 -5.92 -17.24
CA ALA A 111 1.38 -6.63 -16.22
C ALA A 111 0.81 -8.03 -15.97
N ASN A 112 -0.52 -8.16 -15.83
CA ASN A 112 -1.21 -9.45 -15.70
C ASN A 112 -0.86 -10.44 -16.81
N ARG A 113 -0.86 -9.98 -18.07
CA ARG A 113 -0.49 -10.81 -19.23
C ARG A 113 0.97 -11.30 -19.22
N LYS A 114 1.87 -10.67 -18.45
CA LYS A 114 3.30 -11.05 -18.38
C LYS A 114 3.62 -12.05 -17.28
N ILE A 115 2.84 -12.08 -16.20
CA ILE A 115 3.11 -12.92 -15.03
C ILE A 115 2.53 -14.33 -15.14
N ASN A 116 1.67 -14.58 -16.14
CA ASN A 116 0.98 -15.85 -16.38
C ASN A 116 0.34 -16.45 -15.09
N ALA A 117 -0.24 -15.58 -14.26
CA ALA A 117 -0.88 -15.99 -13.02
C ALA A 117 -2.22 -16.69 -13.29
N PRO A 118 -2.63 -17.67 -12.47
CA PRO A 118 -3.90 -18.39 -12.64
C PRO A 118 -5.15 -17.53 -12.35
N PHE A 119 -4.99 -16.28 -11.92
CA PHE A 119 -6.07 -15.32 -11.66
C PHE A 119 -5.62 -13.89 -12.02
N GLU A 120 -6.58 -13.00 -12.27
CA GLU A 120 -6.28 -11.60 -12.58
C GLU A 120 -5.87 -10.80 -11.33
N ILE A 121 -4.66 -10.23 -11.34
CA ILE A 121 -4.18 -9.37 -10.27
C ILE A 121 -4.63 -7.93 -10.52
N THR A 122 -5.79 -7.57 -9.96
CA THR A 122 -6.30 -6.19 -9.98
C THR A 122 -5.72 -5.35 -8.83
N PRO A 123 -5.83 -4.00 -8.87
CA PRO A 123 -5.45 -3.15 -7.74
C PRO A 123 -6.21 -3.48 -6.43
N HIS A 124 -7.42 -4.04 -6.53
CA HIS A 124 -8.18 -4.49 -5.36
C HIS A 124 -7.61 -5.79 -4.78
N VAL A 125 -7.22 -6.75 -5.63
CA VAL A 125 -6.53 -7.99 -5.22
C VAL A 125 -5.17 -7.66 -4.57
N LEU A 126 -4.38 -6.74 -5.17
CA LEU A 126 -3.12 -6.29 -4.58
C LEU A 126 -3.28 -5.65 -3.20
N ARG A 127 -4.39 -4.95 -2.96
CA ARG A 127 -4.71 -4.36 -1.66
C ARG A 127 -5.02 -5.43 -0.60
N HIS A 128 -5.73 -6.50 -0.98
CA HIS A 128 -5.95 -7.66 -0.08
C HIS A 128 -4.65 -8.40 0.20
N ILE A 129 -3.83 -8.65 -0.83
CA ILE A 129 -2.49 -9.27 -0.67
C ILE A 129 -1.62 -8.42 0.26
N PHE A 130 -1.61 -7.10 0.11
CA PHE A 130 -0.90 -6.20 1.01
C PHE A 130 -1.41 -6.33 2.46
N ALA A 131 -2.73 -6.32 2.67
CA ALA A 131 -3.33 -6.43 3.99
C ALA A 131 -2.97 -7.75 4.70
N CYS A 132 -3.17 -8.89 4.04
CA CYS A 132 -2.81 -10.19 4.60
C CYS A 132 -1.31 -10.30 4.88
N ARG A 133 -0.44 -9.89 3.94
CA ARG A 133 1.02 -10.01 4.12
C ARG A 133 1.58 -8.99 5.11
N PHE A 134 0.92 -7.85 5.33
CA PHE A 134 1.29 -6.92 6.40
C PHE A 134 1.02 -7.53 7.77
N LEU A 135 -0.20 -8.02 8.01
CA LEU A 135 -0.57 -8.66 9.27
C LEU A 135 0.28 -9.90 9.54
N GLN A 136 0.45 -10.76 8.52
CA GLN A 136 1.32 -11.94 8.61
C GLN A 136 2.72 -11.59 9.11
N VAL A 137 3.40 -10.63 8.47
CA VAL A 137 4.77 -10.26 8.85
C VAL A 137 4.81 -9.63 10.25
N ALA A 138 3.76 -8.91 10.65
CA ALA A 138 3.69 -8.37 12.01
C ALA A 138 3.56 -9.48 13.06
N ILE A 139 2.65 -10.44 12.85
CA ILE A 139 2.44 -11.60 13.73
C ILE A 139 3.72 -12.47 13.78
N GLU A 140 4.38 -12.71 12.63
CA GLU A 140 5.68 -13.40 12.54
C GLU A 140 6.81 -12.69 13.30
N VAL A 141 6.73 -11.37 13.50
CA VAL A 141 7.71 -10.61 14.29
C VAL A 141 7.43 -10.75 15.79
N GLU A 142 6.17 -10.65 16.22
CA GLU A 142 5.82 -10.80 17.63
C GLU A 142 5.97 -12.26 18.12
N ALA A 143 5.59 -13.25 17.29
CA ALA A 143 5.83 -14.67 17.57
C ALA A 143 7.32 -14.96 17.80
N ARG A 144 8.20 -14.50 16.89
CA ARG A 144 9.65 -14.65 17.03
C ARG A 144 10.20 -13.96 18.28
N ARG A 145 9.66 -12.82 18.68
CA ARG A 145 10.02 -12.13 19.95
C ARG A 145 9.61 -12.93 21.18
N ALA A 146 8.50 -13.67 21.10
CA ALA A 146 8.04 -14.60 22.13
C ALA A 146 8.78 -15.95 22.12
N GLY A 147 9.68 -16.19 21.16
CA GLY A 147 10.36 -17.48 20.99
C GLY A 147 9.48 -18.58 20.38
N LEU A 148 8.45 -18.18 19.63
CA LEU A 148 7.48 -19.07 19.00
C LEU A 148 7.58 -18.95 17.47
N GLU A 149 7.27 -20.05 16.78
CA GLU A 149 7.00 -20.04 15.33
C GLU A 149 5.53 -19.70 15.06
N ILE A 150 5.10 -19.71 13.79
CA ILE A 150 3.68 -19.53 13.41
C ILE A 150 2.86 -20.80 13.63
N ASP A 151 3.51 -21.97 13.49
CA ASP A 151 3.06 -23.20 14.11
C ASP A 151 3.29 -23.11 15.63
N ASP A 152 2.32 -23.64 16.38
CA ASP A 152 2.17 -23.55 17.84
C ASP A 152 1.95 -22.14 18.43
N LEU A 153 1.45 -21.25 17.57
CA LEU A 153 0.49 -20.23 18.02
C LEU A 153 -0.92 -20.81 18.18
N THR A 154 -1.59 -20.38 19.25
CA THR A 154 -3.04 -20.47 19.39
C THR A 154 -3.75 -19.34 18.63
N ARG A 155 -5.06 -19.51 18.33
CA ARG A 155 -5.91 -18.43 17.78
C ARG A 155 -5.75 -17.13 18.60
N ARG A 156 -5.80 -17.25 19.93
CA ARG A 156 -5.70 -16.10 20.83
C ARG A 156 -4.38 -15.35 20.68
N GLN A 157 -3.24 -16.05 20.61
CA GLN A 157 -1.95 -15.40 20.37
C GLN A 157 -1.89 -14.72 19.01
N ILE A 158 -2.49 -15.31 17.96
CA ILE A 158 -2.58 -14.67 16.64
C ILE A 158 -3.43 -13.38 16.71
N GLU A 159 -4.55 -13.39 17.43
CA GLU A 159 -5.41 -12.22 17.65
C GLU A 159 -4.70 -11.13 18.46
N ASP A 160 -4.07 -11.50 19.58
CA ASP A 160 -3.31 -10.61 20.46
C ASP A 160 -2.13 -9.95 19.70
N TYR A 161 -1.34 -10.74 18.96
CA TYR A 161 -0.23 -10.22 18.13
C TYR A 161 -0.69 -9.41 16.92
N ALA A 162 -1.94 -9.58 16.47
CA ALA A 162 -2.50 -8.81 15.36
C ALA A 162 -3.09 -7.47 15.77
N GLU A 163 -3.39 -7.21 17.05
CA GLU A 163 -4.19 -6.07 17.52
C GLU A 163 -3.66 -4.70 17.02
N LEU A 164 -2.46 -4.29 17.47
CA LEU A 164 -1.87 -3.00 17.06
C LEU A 164 -1.57 -2.92 15.54
N PRO A 165 -1.05 -3.97 14.88
CA PRO A 165 -0.96 -4.02 13.42
C PRO A 165 -2.31 -3.80 12.71
N LEU A 166 -3.40 -4.34 13.25
CA LEU A 166 -4.74 -4.26 12.65
C LEU A 166 -5.30 -2.84 12.70
N GLU A 167 -5.07 -2.10 13.78
CA GLU A 167 -5.42 -0.69 13.90
C GLU A 167 -4.67 0.17 12.89
N SER A 168 -3.34 0.04 12.83
CA SER A 168 -2.49 0.77 11.87
C SER A 168 -2.91 0.46 10.43
N LEU A 169 -3.15 -0.82 10.13
CA LEU A 169 -3.62 -1.24 8.82
C LEU A 169 -5.03 -0.68 8.52
N ALA A 170 -5.95 -0.64 9.48
CA ALA A 170 -7.28 -0.06 9.28
C ALA A 170 -7.21 1.43 8.88
N LEU A 171 -6.25 2.19 9.43
CA LEU A 171 -6.00 3.60 9.08
C LEU A 171 -5.42 3.74 7.66
N GLU A 172 -4.40 2.97 7.29
CA GLU A 172 -3.84 2.99 5.92
C GLU A 172 -4.88 2.53 4.87
N LEU A 173 -5.63 1.49 5.23
CA LEU A 173 -6.75 1.01 4.45
C LEU A 173 -7.97 1.95 4.52
N GLY A 174 -7.97 2.98 5.36
CA GLY A 174 -9.08 3.93 5.55
C GLY A 174 -10.43 3.24 5.71
N HIS A 175 -10.47 2.17 6.50
CA HIS A 175 -11.69 1.47 6.87
C HIS A 175 -12.47 2.31 7.90
N ALA A 176 -13.78 2.07 8.01
CA ALA A 176 -14.64 2.81 8.94
C ALA A 176 -14.60 2.24 10.37
N SER A 177 -14.22 0.96 10.49
CA SER A 177 -14.02 0.23 11.73
C SER A 177 -12.86 -0.74 11.54
N VAL A 178 -12.13 -1.04 12.63
CA VAL A 178 -11.10 -2.08 12.70
C VAL A 178 -11.71 -3.46 12.38
N GLU A 179 -12.99 -3.66 12.71
CA GLU A 179 -13.77 -4.88 12.41
C GLU A 179 -13.77 -5.22 10.91
N THR A 180 -13.87 -4.22 10.04
CA THR A 180 -13.82 -4.41 8.58
C THR A 180 -12.44 -4.88 8.10
N THR A 181 -11.40 -4.70 8.93
CA THR A 181 -10.04 -5.20 8.68
C THR A 181 -9.82 -6.58 9.32
N ARG A 182 -10.54 -6.94 10.40
CA ARG A 182 -10.38 -8.22 11.11
C ARG A 182 -10.55 -9.45 10.21
N ILE A 183 -11.31 -9.32 9.12
CA ILE A 183 -11.44 -10.36 8.07
C ILE A 183 -10.10 -10.92 7.59
N TYR A 184 -9.02 -10.12 7.59
CA TYR A 184 -7.69 -10.57 7.19
C TYR A 184 -7.00 -11.41 8.27
N VAL A 185 -7.25 -11.13 9.55
CA VAL A 185 -6.77 -11.95 10.68
C VAL A 185 -7.49 -13.29 10.66
N GLU A 186 -8.81 -13.30 10.44
CA GLU A 186 -9.60 -14.53 10.26
C GLU A 186 -9.11 -15.39 9.08
N MET A 187 -8.74 -14.77 7.95
CA MET A 187 -8.13 -15.47 6.81
C MET A 187 -6.78 -16.09 7.18
N LEU A 188 -5.93 -15.39 7.96
CA LEU A 188 -4.64 -15.93 8.40
C LEU A 188 -4.81 -17.08 9.40
N ILE A 189 -5.67 -16.92 10.42
CA ILE A 189 -5.99 -17.97 11.39
C ILE A 189 -6.51 -19.22 10.67
N THR A 190 -7.44 -19.04 9.73
CA THR A 190 -7.94 -20.16 8.91
C THR A 190 -6.83 -20.80 8.10
N SER A 191 -5.97 -20.00 7.45
CA SER A 191 -4.87 -20.50 6.62
C SER A 191 -3.77 -21.22 7.41
N TRP A 192 -3.55 -20.90 8.68
CA TRP A 192 -2.49 -21.49 9.51
C TRP A 192 -3.00 -22.61 10.42
N LEU A 193 -4.18 -22.46 11.02
CA LEU A 193 -4.69 -23.44 11.99
C LEU A 193 -5.54 -24.55 11.35
N ALA A 194 -6.27 -24.28 10.27
CA ALA A 194 -7.11 -25.32 9.65
C ALA A 194 -6.32 -26.55 9.14
N PRO A 195 -5.13 -26.40 8.51
CA PRO A 195 -4.31 -27.55 8.10
C PRO A 195 -3.97 -28.48 9.27
N ARG A 196 -3.84 -27.95 10.49
CA ARG A 196 -3.48 -28.71 11.70
C ARG A 196 -4.59 -29.68 12.09
N TYR A 197 -5.85 -29.24 12.02
CA TYR A 197 -7.01 -30.09 12.26
C TYR A 197 -7.20 -31.16 11.17
N HIS A 198 -6.93 -30.82 9.91
CA HIS A 198 -6.95 -31.79 8.81
C HIS A 198 -5.84 -32.84 8.96
N ASN A 199 -4.61 -32.44 9.30
CA ASN A 199 -3.51 -33.37 9.54
C ASN A 199 -3.82 -34.31 10.72
N ALA A 200 -4.32 -33.78 11.84
CA ALA A 200 -4.71 -34.59 13.00
C ALA A 200 -5.82 -35.59 12.67
N TRP A 201 -6.82 -35.19 11.88
CA TRP A 201 -7.87 -36.09 11.40
C TRP A 201 -7.32 -37.19 10.47
N ASN A 202 -6.47 -36.82 9.50
CA ASN A 202 -5.85 -37.78 8.59
C ASN A 202 -5.00 -38.81 9.35
N SER A 203 -4.24 -38.39 10.37
CA SER A 203 -3.48 -39.31 11.22
C SER A 203 -4.33 -40.32 11.99
N VAL A 204 -5.63 -40.04 12.22
CA VAL A 204 -6.58 -41.02 12.79
C VAL A 204 -7.05 -42.01 11.72
N LEU A 205 -7.24 -41.56 10.48
CA LEU A 205 -7.61 -42.45 9.37
C LEU A 205 -6.45 -43.39 8.99
N ASP A 206 -5.24 -42.84 8.86
CA ASP A 206 -4.02 -43.57 8.48
C ASP A 206 -3.60 -44.63 9.52
N ALA A 207 -4.16 -44.59 10.74
CA ALA A 207 -3.91 -45.53 11.82
C ALA A 207 -4.90 -46.71 11.88
N VAL A 208 -5.83 -46.79 10.92
CA VAL A 208 -6.88 -47.84 10.83
C VAL A 208 -6.62 -48.83 9.68
N GLU A 209 -5.63 -48.57 8.83
CA GLU A 209 -5.08 -49.49 7.81
C GLU A 209 -3.90 -50.34 8.32
#